data_AF-A0A8T0FA34-F1
#
_entry.id   AF-A0A8T0FA34-F1
#
_cell.length_a   1.000
_cell.length_b   1.000
_cell.length_c   1.000
_cell.angle_alpha   90.00
_cell.angle_beta   90.00
_cell.angle_gamma   90.00
#
_symmetry.space_group_name_H-M   'P 1'
#
loop_
_entity.id
_entity.type
_entity.pdbx_description
1 polymer ?
#
loop_
_entity_poly.entity_id
_entity_poly.type
_entity_poly.pdbx_seq_one_letter_code
_entity_poly.pdbx_strand_id
1 'polypeptide(L)'
;MCHVVADEDKFADDLLMFVMDEHLTSQRFHRNLKQFRSSSPFTIAIRFTVRRILEEHDIEIRNIFNSLIGYGNLMNNFKDFITTATSVFVQRGYCEKEFVEFCAFVAKLATLCYVNSTKNCIPLAAAAIVELVKHFKVSGEFTSESWNKLNKEMQVQFFKCLPEHSKQFSHRCCGCTAEIVKQ
;
A
#
# COMPACT_ATOMS: atom_id res chain seq x y z
N MET A 1 11.21 5.00 27.88
CA MET A 1 10.11 4.08 27.52
C MET A 1 10.15 3.91 26.01
N CYS A 2 10.40 2.70 25.49
CA CYS A 2 10.22 2.45 24.06
C CYS A 2 8.71 2.36 23.79
N HIS A 3 8.16 3.32 23.04
CA HIS A 3 6.80 3.18 22.52
C HIS A 3 6.76 1.97 21.58
N VAL A 4 5.92 0.99 21.90
CA VAL A 4 5.63 -0.10 20.97
C VAL A 4 4.92 0.54 19.78
N VAL A 5 5.62 0.66 18.65
CA VAL A 5 5.05 1.18 17.41
C VAL A 5 3.97 0.21 16.95
N ALA A 6 2.75 0.71 16.71
CA ALA A 6 1.63 -0.12 16.30
C ALA A 6 1.85 -0.64 14.87
N ASP A 7 1.23 -1.76 14.54
CA ASP A 7 1.46 -2.40 13.23
C ASP A 7 0.90 -1.57 12.08
N GLU A 8 -0.20 -0.84 12.28
CA GLU A 8 -0.73 0.13 11.32
C GLU A 8 0.27 1.24 10.99
N ASP A 9 1.02 1.75 11.97
CA ASP A 9 2.04 2.77 11.74
C ASP A 9 3.19 2.19 10.90
N LYS A 10 3.65 0.98 11.25
CA LYS A 10 4.69 0.27 10.48
C LYS A 10 4.24 0.00 9.04
N PHE A 11 3.00 -0.43 8.86
CA PHE A 11 2.41 -0.69 7.55
C PHE A 11 2.42 0.57 6.68
N ALA A 12 1.88 1.67 7.21
CA ALA A 12 1.79 2.93 6.49
C ALA A 12 3.18 3.48 6.13
N ASP A 13 4.11 3.48 7.09
CA ASP A 13 5.49 3.93 6.88
C ASP A 13 6.20 3.09 5.81
N ASP A 14 6.17 1.76 5.92
CA ASP A 14 6.87 0.87 5.00
C ASP A 14 6.27 0.93 3.59
N LEU A 15 4.94 1.03 3.47
CA LEU A 15 4.25 1.25 2.20
C LEU A 15 4.68 2.57 1.55
N LEU A 16 4.59 3.69 2.27
CA LEU A 16 4.93 5.01 1.72
C LEU A 16 6.40 5.09 1.33
N MET A 17 7.30 4.57 2.17
CA MET A 17 8.72 4.49 1.85
C MET A 17 8.95 3.64 0.59
N PHE A 18 8.30 2.49 0.48
CA PHE A 18 8.40 1.63 -0.69
C PHE A 18 7.96 2.35 -1.97
N VAL A 19 6.77 2.97 -1.97
CA VAL A 19 6.24 3.64 -3.16
C VAL A 19 7.08 4.86 -3.55
N MET A 20 7.56 5.63 -2.57
CA MET A 20 8.49 6.73 -2.81
C MET A 20 9.80 6.23 -3.43
N ASP A 21 10.38 5.15 -2.88
CA ASP A 21 11.64 4.61 -3.37
C ASP A 21 11.49 4.06 -4.79
N GLU A 22 10.43 3.32 -5.11
CA GLU A 22 10.14 2.83 -6.46
C GLU A 22 9.97 3.99 -7.46
N HIS A 23 9.31 5.07 -7.04
CA HIS A 23 9.14 6.25 -7.89
C HIS A 23 10.46 6.99 -8.13
N LEU A 24 11.32 7.12 -7.12
CA LEU A 24 12.60 7.84 -7.24
C LEU A 24 13.67 7.00 -7.95
N THR A 25 13.70 5.68 -7.72
CA THR A 25 14.64 4.76 -8.39
C THR A 25 14.32 4.59 -9.87
N SER A 26 13.05 4.51 -10.26
CA SER A 26 12.64 4.54 -11.67
C SER A 26 13.04 5.86 -12.39
N GLN A 27 13.27 6.94 -11.63
CA GLN A 27 13.79 8.22 -12.13
C GLN A 27 15.33 8.37 -12.07
N ARG A 28 16.09 7.26 -11.99
CA ARG A 28 17.57 7.19 -11.96
C ARG A 28 18.24 7.62 -10.64
N PHE A 29 17.50 7.78 -9.54
CA PHE A 29 18.10 7.97 -8.22
C PHE A 29 18.22 6.63 -7.50
N HIS A 30 19.37 5.96 -7.64
CA HIS A 30 19.68 4.78 -6.82
C HIS A 30 19.90 5.18 -5.37
N ARG A 31 18.85 5.08 -4.54
CA ARG A 31 18.99 5.03 -3.08
C ARG A 31 18.91 3.58 -2.63
N ASN A 32 19.77 3.26 -1.67
CA ASN A 32 19.79 1.96 -1.01
C ASN A 32 18.41 1.71 -0.39
N LEU A 33 17.73 0.66 -0.87
CA LEU A 33 16.57 0.06 -0.22
C LEU A 33 16.89 -0.05 1.28
N LYS A 34 16.16 0.68 2.13
CA LYS A 34 16.27 0.48 3.58
C LYS A 34 16.07 -1.00 3.86
N GLN A 35 16.97 -1.58 4.67
CA GLN A 35 16.85 -2.96 5.12
C GLN A 35 15.44 -3.20 5.67
N PHE A 36 14.80 -4.26 5.16
CA PHE A 36 13.51 -4.73 5.62
C PHE A 36 13.49 -4.81 7.15
N ARG A 37 12.42 -4.28 7.76
CA ARG A 37 12.07 -4.68 9.12
C ARG A 37 11.51 -6.10 9.04
N SER A 38 12.19 -7.06 9.64
CA SER A 38 11.82 -8.49 9.61
C SER A 38 10.43 -8.79 10.21
N SER A 39 9.82 -7.83 10.90
CA SER A 39 8.53 -7.98 11.61
C SER A 39 7.45 -6.98 11.14
N SER A 40 7.49 -6.51 9.89
CA SER A 40 6.47 -5.58 9.39
C SER A 40 5.26 -6.32 8.80
N PRO A 41 4.03 -5.82 9.02
CA PRO A 41 2.85 -6.30 8.29
C PRO A 41 2.93 -6.00 6.79
N PHE A 42 3.82 -5.11 6.33
CA PHE A 42 4.07 -4.84 4.91
C PHE A 42 5.00 -5.90 4.29
N THR A 43 4.44 -7.08 4.02
CA THR A 43 5.19 -8.26 3.58
C THR A 43 5.66 -8.18 2.12
N ILE A 44 6.51 -9.12 1.71
CA ILE A 44 6.96 -9.26 0.30
C ILE A 44 5.77 -9.44 -0.66
N ALA A 45 4.75 -10.22 -0.26
CA ALA A 45 3.58 -10.45 -1.09
C ALA A 45 2.80 -9.16 -1.32
N ILE A 46 2.58 -8.37 -0.25
CA ILE A 46 1.93 -7.06 -0.34
C ILE A 46 2.77 -6.12 -1.22
N ARG A 47 4.09 -6.08 -1.05
CA ARG A 47 4.99 -5.27 -1.88
C ARG A 47 4.85 -5.57 -3.36
N PHE A 48 4.80 -6.85 -3.74
CA PHE A 48 4.61 -7.26 -5.13
C PHE A 48 3.25 -6.80 -5.66
N THR A 49 2.19 -7.02 -4.90
CA THR A 49 0.84 -6.58 -5.30
C THR A 49 0.78 -5.06 -5.46
N VAL A 50 1.34 -4.30 -4.52
CA VAL A 50 1.43 -2.83 -4.63
C VAL A 50 2.16 -2.43 -5.91
N ARG A 51 3.35 -3.00 -6.20
CA ARG A 51 4.07 -2.68 -7.45
C ARG A 51 3.18 -2.89 -8.67
N ARG A 52 2.50 -4.02 -8.76
CA ARG A 52 1.61 -4.34 -9.87
C ARG A 52 0.47 -3.34 -9.99
N ILE A 53 -0.21 -3.01 -8.89
CA ILE A 53 -1.27 -1.99 -8.86
C ILE A 53 -0.74 -0.65 -9.38
N LEU A 54 0.46 -0.26 -8.97
CA LEU A 54 1.07 0.99 -9.42
C LEU A 54 1.41 0.98 -10.92
N GLU A 55 1.77 -0.16 -11.49
CA GLU A 55 2.03 -0.32 -12.92
C GLU A 55 0.71 -0.32 -13.72
N GLU A 56 -0.30 -1.04 -13.24
CA GLU A 56 -1.63 -1.17 -13.87
C GLU A 56 -2.39 0.16 -13.88
N HIS A 57 -2.28 0.96 -12.81
CA HIS A 57 -3.05 2.19 -12.62
C HIS A 57 -2.23 3.49 -12.76
N ASP A 58 -0.99 3.46 -13.28
CA ASP A 58 -0.12 4.66 -13.33
C ASP A 58 -0.77 5.84 -14.09
N ILE A 59 -1.43 5.56 -15.22
CA ILE A 59 -2.10 6.59 -16.05
C ILE A 59 -3.26 7.23 -15.28
N GLU A 60 -4.09 6.41 -14.64
CA GLU A 60 -5.25 6.87 -13.88
C GLU A 60 -4.81 7.77 -12.71
N ILE A 61 -3.83 7.32 -11.94
CA ILE A 61 -3.30 8.07 -10.79
C ILE A 61 -2.70 9.41 -11.24
N ARG A 62 -2.00 9.45 -12.37
CA ARG A 62 -1.46 10.70 -12.94
C ARG A 62 -2.55 11.66 -13.39
N ASN A 63 -3.64 11.16 -13.98
CA ASN A 63 -4.76 12.02 -14.38
C ASN A 63 -5.42 12.67 -13.17
N ILE A 64 -5.62 11.92 -12.09
CA ILE A 64 -6.12 12.46 -10.83
C ILE A 64 -5.15 13.50 -10.26
N PHE A 65 -3.85 13.19 -10.25
CA PHE A 65 -2.83 14.14 -9.81
C PHE A 65 -2.84 15.46 -10.61
N ASN A 66 -2.91 15.39 -11.94
CA ASN A 66 -2.98 16.57 -12.80
C ASN A 66 -4.23 17.42 -12.53
N SER A 67 -5.36 16.75 -12.26
CA SER A 67 -6.58 17.41 -11.78
C SER A 67 -6.31 18.18 -10.49
N LEU A 68 -5.67 17.56 -9.49
CA LEU A 68 -5.40 18.22 -8.20
C LEU A 68 -4.47 19.45 -8.32
N ILE A 69 -3.51 19.43 -9.25
CA ILE A 69 -2.65 20.58 -9.54
C ILE A 69 -3.44 21.73 -10.18
N GLY A 70 -4.34 21.41 -11.11
CA GLY A 70 -5.05 22.41 -11.92
C GLY A 70 -5.94 23.38 -11.12
N TYR A 71 -6.28 23.06 -9.87
CA TYR A 71 -7.20 23.83 -9.03
C TYR A 71 -6.53 24.68 -7.93
N GLY A 72 -5.24 25.06 -8.08
CA GLY A 72 -4.58 25.98 -7.14
C GLY A 72 -3.91 25.27 -5.95
N ASN A 73 -4.44 25.39 -4.73
CA ASN A 73 -3.77 24.89 -3.51
C ASN A 73 -3.76 23.35 -3.46
N LEU A 74 -2.73 22.75 -4.07
CA LEU A 74 -2.52 21.31 -4.18
C LEU A 74 -2.64 20.56 -2.84
N MET A 75 -2.17 21.16 -1.74
CA MET A 75 -2.23 20.53 -0.42
C MET A 75 -3.67 20.39 0.08
N ASN A 76 -4.49 21.44 -0.06
CA ASN A 76 -5.89 21.39 0.32
C ASN A 76 -6.66 20.43 -0.59
N ASN A 77 -6.42 20.50 -1.91
CA ASN A 77 -7.05 19.61 -2.88
C ASN A 77 -6.75 18.14 -2.58
N PHE A 78 -5.48 17.82 -2.26
CA PHE A 78 -5.08 16.49 -1.85
C PHE A 78 -5.77 16.05 -0.56
N LYS A 79 -5.81 16.90 0.46
CA LYS A 79 -6.48 16.60 1.74
C LYS A 79 -7.97 16.30 1.53
N ASP A 80 -8.66 17.12 0.76
CA ASP A 80 -10.09 16.98 0.49
C ASP A 80 -10.38 15.71 -0.32
N PHE A 81 -9.54 15.44 -1.32
CA PHE A 81 -9.61 14.20 -2.10
C PHE A 81 -9.42 12.97 -1.21
N ILE A 82 -8.36 12.91 -0.41
CA ILE A 82 -8.08 11.77 0.47
C ILE A 82 -9.20 11.57 1.49
N THR A 83 -9.72 12.65 2.07
CA THR A 83 -10.85 12.59 3.01
C THR A 83 -12.08 11.99 2.34
N THR A 84 -12.42 12.46 1.14
CA THR A 84 -13.56 11.97 0.36
C THR A 84 -13.37 10.50 -0.03
N ALA A 85 -12.22 10.15 -0.58
CA ALA A 85 -11.90 8.79 -1.01
C ALA A 85 -11.92 7.80 0.16
N THR A 86 -11.40 8.20 1.32
CA THR A 86 -11.44 7.41 2.56
C THR A 86 -12.88 7.19 3.01
N SER A 87 -13.71 8.24 3.00
CA SER A 87 -15.14 8.11 3.37
C SER A 87 -15.89 7.17 2.43
N VAL A 88 -15.63 7.25 1.12
CA VAL A 88 -16.26 6.36 0.13
C VAL A 88 -15.81 4.91 0.35
N PHE A 89 -14.53 4.70 0.63
CA PHE A 89 -14.00 3.36 0.91
C PHE A 89 -14.64 2.76 2.17
N VAL A 90 -14.71 3.53 3.26
CA VAL A 90 -15.38 3.11 4.51
C VAL A 90 -16.84 2.70 4.27
N GLN A 91 -17.58 3.44 3.45
CA GLN A 91 -18.98 3.10 3.14
C GLN A 91 -19.14 1.79 2.34
N ARG A 92 -18.12 1.37 1.59
CA ARG A 92 -18.14 0.11 0.84
C ARG A 92 -17.86 -1.11 1.73
N GLY A 93 -17.24 -0.89 2.89
CA GLY A 93 -16.83 -1.95 3.82
C GLY A 93 -15.42 -2.48 3.52
N TYR A 94 -14.86 -3.20 4.49
CA TYR A 94 -13.49 -3.70 4.38
C TYR A 94 -13.40 -4.93 3.46
N CYS A 95 -12.47 -4.86 2.49
CA CYS A 95 -12.06 -5.97 1.64
C CYS A 95 -10.53 -5.94 1.52
N GLU A 96 -9.86 -7.08 1.69
CA GLU A 96 -8.39 -7.16 1.69
C GLU A 96 -7.76 -6.63 0.40
N LYS A 97 -8.33 -7.01 -0.75
CA LYS A 97 -7.82 -6.60 -2.06
C LYS A 97 -7.99 -5.09 -2.25
N GLU A 98 -9.21 -4.60 -2.06
CA GLU A 98 -9.54 -3.19 -2.26
C GLU A 98 -8.81 -2.29 -1.25
N PHE A 99 -8.53 -2.80 -0.04
CA PHE A 99 -7.72 -2.08 0.97
C PHE A 99 -6.29 -1.85 0.48
N VAL A 100 -5.61 -2.87 -0.07
CA VAL A 100 -4.25 -2.72 -0.61
C VAL A 100 -4.26 -1.79 -1.83
N GLU A 101 -5.26 -1.90 -2.71
CA GLU A 101 -5.44 -1.01 -3.86
C GLU A 101 -5.61 0.44 -3.43
N PHE A 102 -6.50 0.70 -2.47
CA PHE A 102 -6.71 2.02 -1.90
C PHE A 102 -5.41 2.58 -1.29
N CYS A 103 -4.72 1.79 -0.45
CA CYS A 103 -3.50 2.23 0.19
C CYS A 103 -2.38 2.52 -0.82
N ALA A 104 -2.21 1.67 -1.84
CA ALA A 104 -1.24 1.87 -2.93
C ALA A 104 -1.55 3.16 -3.70
N PHE A 105 -2.82 3.39 -4.03
CA PHE A 105 -3.30 4.58 -4.70
C PHE A 105 -2.95 5.85 -3.90
N VAL A 106 -3.33 5.89 -2.62
CA VAL A 106 -3.04 7.01 -1.72
C VAL A 106 -1.54 7.28 -1.61
N ALA A 107 -0.74 6.22 -1.47
CA ALA A 107 0.72 6.34 -1.35
C ALA A 107 1.38 6.91 -2.62
N LYS A 108 0.94 6.47 -3.81
CA LYS A 108 1.44 6.97 -5.08
C LYS A 108 1.05 8.42 -5.32
N LEU A 109 -0.21 8.77 -5.05
CA LEU A 109 -0.68 10.14 -5.18
C LEU A 109 0.08 11.08 -4.24
N ALA A 110 0.28 10.68 -2.99
CA ALA A 110 1.08 11.42 -2.02
C ALA A 110 2.54 11.60 -2.48
N THR A 111 3.12 10.56 -3.09
CA THR A 111 4.47 10.60 -3.68
C THR A 111 4.56 11.61 -4.81
N LEU A 112 3.57 11.64 -5.72
CA LEU A 112 3.51 12.62 -6.81
C LEU A 112 3.39 14.05 -6.27
N CYS A 113 2.55 14.29 -5.25
CA CYS A 113 2.47 15.59 -4.59
C CYS A 113 3.78 15.98 -3.88
N TYR A 114 4.46 15.01 -3.24
CA TYR A 114 5.73 15.23 -2.56
C TYR A 114 6.82 15.71 -3.53
N VAL A 115 6.99 15.04 -4.67
CA VAL A 115 8.00 15.42 -5.67
C VAL A 115 7.67 16.76 -6.34
N ASN A 116 6.40 17.17 -6.34
CA ASN A 116 5.94 18.48 -6.82
C ASN A 116 5.83 19.51 -5.68
N SER A 117 6.80 19.50 -4.76
CA SER A 117 7.01 20.49 -3.69
C SER A 117 6.04 20.50 -2.50
N THR A 118 5.16 19.50 -2.36
CA THR A 118 4.22 19.42 -1.21
C THR A 118 4.63 18.33 -0.23
N LYS A 119 5.67 18.58 0.57
CA LYS A 119 6.29 17.56 1.45
C LYS A 119 5.34 16.97 2.51
N ASN A 120 4.31 17.72 2.92
CA ASN A 120 3.36 17.29 3.94
C ASN A 120 2.32 16.26 3.46
N CYS A 121 2.27 15.94 2.16
CA CYS A 121 1.37 14.92 1.64
C CYS A 121 1.71 13.50 2.14
N ILE A 122 2.99 13.21 2.40
CA ILE A 122 3.42 11.89 2.90
C ILE A 122 2.91 11.65 4.33
N PRO A 123 3.15 12.54 5.32
CA PRO A 123 2.56 12.39 6.65
C PRO A 123 1.02 12.33 6.64
N LEU A 124 0.35 13.09 5.77
CA LEU A 124 -1.11 13.05 5.66
C LEU A 124 -1.61 11.69 5.14
N ALA A 125 -0.95 11.14 4.12
CA ALA A 125 -1.26 9.82 3.61
C ALA A 125 -1.06 8.73 4.67
N ALA A 126 0.03 8.82 5.43
CA ALA A 126 0.30 7.89 6.52
C ALA A 126 -0.82 7.93 7.56
N ALA A 127 -1.18 9.14 8.01
CA ALA A 127 -2.27 9.35 8.97
C ALA A 127 -3.61 8.81 8.44
N ALA A 128 -3.94 9.05 7.17
CA ALA A 128 -5.18 8.55 6.57
C ALA A 128 -5.24 7.01 6.56
N ILE A 129 -4.15 6.33 6.23
CA ILE A 129 -4.07 4.86 6.24
C ILE A 129 -4.19 4.33 7.66
N VAL A 130 -3.49 4.94 8.63
CA VAL A 130 -3.55 4.56 10.05
C VAL A 130 -4.97 4.72 10.60
N GLU A 131 -5.60 5.87 10.36
CA GLU A 131 -6.97 6.13 10.81
C GLU A 131 -7.99 5.20 10.12
N LEU A 132 -7.75 4.82 8.87
CA LEU A 132 -8.59 3.83 8.19
C LEU A 132 -8.54 2.47 8.89
N VAL A 133 -7.34 1.98 9.23
CA VAL A 133 -7.19 0.72 9.98
C VAL A 133 -7.85 0.81 11.36
N LYS A 134 -7.66 1.93 12.07
CA LYS A 134 -8.32 2.16 13.37
C LYS A 134 -9.84 2.15 13.25
N HIS A 135 -10.38 2.78 12.21
CA HIS A 135 -11.82 2.78 11.94
C HIS A 135 -12.36 1.35 11.82
N PHE A 136 -11.73 0.52 10.98
CA PHE A 136 -12.16 -0.88 10.81
C PHE A 136 -11.93 -1.75 12.04
N LYS A 137 -10.95 -1.43 12.90
CA LYS A 137 -10.82 -2.07 14.20
C LYS A 137 -12.00 -1.77 15.12
N VAL A 138 -12.50 -0.54 15.11
CA VAL A 138 -13.67 -0.12 15.90
C VAL A 138 -14.95 -0.77 15.39
N SER A 139 -15.12 -0.91 14.06
CA SER A 139 -16.28 -1.60 13.48
C SER A 139 -16.23 -3.12 13.60
N GLY A 140 -15.08 -3.69 14.02
CA GLY A 140 -14.86 -5.12 14.14
C GLY A 140 -14.47 -5.83 12.83
N GLU A 141 -14.36 -5.08 11.74
CA GLU A 141 -13.97 -5.60 10.41
C GLU A 141 -12.47 -5.88 10.31
N PHE A 142 -11.65 -5.21 11.14
CA PHE A 142 -10.21 -5.42 11.21
C PHE A 142 -9.78 -5.89 12.59
N THR A 143 -9.17 -7.08 12.66
CA THR A 143 -8.68 -7.68 13.90
C THR A 143 -7.15 -7.85 13.85
N SER A 144 -6.54 -8.35 14.92
CA SER A 144 -5.12 -8.72 14.92
C SER A 144 -4.80 -9.79 13.85
N GLU A 145 -5.76 -10.63 13.48
CA GLU A 145 -5.60 -11.67 12.46
C GLU A 145 -5.76 -11.14 11.03
N SER A 146 -6.37 -9.97 10.86
CA SER A 146 -6.62 -9.38 9.54
C SER A 146 -5.32 -9.12 8.76
N TRP A 147 -4.20 -8.83 9.44
CA TRP A 147 -2.87 -8.74 8.79
C TRP A 147 -2.43 -10.06 8.15
N ASN A 148 -2.65 -11.19 8.83
CA ASN A 148 -2.34 -12.51 8.30
C ASN A 148 -3.25 -12.88 7.13
N LYS A 149 -4.55 -12.54 7.23
CA LYS A 149 -5.52 -12.75 6.15
C LYS A 149 -5.17 -11.93 4.91
N LEU A 150 -4.83 -10.65 5.10
CA LEU A 150 -4.33 -9.75 4.05
C LEU A 150 -3.10 -10.34 3.35
N ASN A 151 -2.11 -10.78 4.13
CA ASN A 151 -0.90 -11.38 3.56
C ASN A 151 -1.20 -12.65 2.77
N LYS A 152 -2.05 -13.55 3.29
CA LYS A 152 -2.44 -14.78 2.58
C LYS A 152 -3.16 -14.47 1.27
N GLU A 153 -4.11 -13.53 1.28
CA GLU A 153 -4.80 -13.10 0.05
C GLU A 153 -3.80 -12.56 -0.98
N MET A 154 -2.86 -11.71 -0.56
CA MET A 154 -1.84 -11.18 -1.47
C MET A 154 -0.90 -12.27 -2.00
N GLN A 155 -0.57 -13.28 -1.19
CA GLN A 155 0.21 -14.45 -1.65
C GLN A 155 -0.53 -15.27 -2.71
N VAL A 156 -1.85 -15.45 -2.56
CA VAL A 156 -2.68 -16.12 -3.58
C VAL A 156 -2.67 -15.34 -4.89
N GLN A 157 -2.83 -14.01 -4.83
CA GLN A 157 -2.78 -13.15 -6.01
C GLN A 157 -1.39 -13.16 -6.67
N PHE A 158 -0.32 -13.12 -5.87
CA PHE A 158 1.06 -13.26 -6.34
C PHE A 158 1.26 -14.57 -7.09
N PHE A 159 0.86 -15.70 -6.49
CA PHE A 159 1.03 -17.02 -7.10
C PHE A 159 0.27 -17.17 -8.42
N LYS A 160 -0.96 -16.63 -8.51
CA LYS A 160 -1.75 -16.65 -9.75
C LYS A 160 -1.01 -15.97 -10.91
N CYS A 161 -0.30 -14.87 -10.63
CA CYS A 161 0.38 -14.05 -11.62
C CYS A 161 1.83 -14.48 -11.93
N LEU A 162 2.39 -15.46 -11.22
CA LEU A 162 3.69 -16.01 -11.57
C LEU A 162 3.62 -16.74 -12.92
N PRO A 163 4.63 -16.61 -13.80
CA PRO A 163 4.77 -17.48 -14.95
C PRO A 163 4.80 -18.96 -14.53
N GLU A 164 4.24 -19.88 -15.32
CA GLU A 164 4.14 -21.30 -14.94
C GLU A 164 5.48 -21.93 -14.53
N HIS A 165 6.56 -21.56 -15.22
CA HIS A 165 7.92 -22.01 -14.89
C HIS A 165 8.43 -21.46 -13.55
N SER A 166 7.97 -20.27 -13.12
CA SER A 166 8.33 -19.67 -11.82
C SER A 166 7.48 -20.19 -10.66
N LYS A 167 6.27 -20.71 -10.93
CA LYS A 167 5.41 -21.32 -9.89
C LYS A 167 6.12 -22.52 -9.24
N GLN A 168 6.82 -23.32 -10.04
CA GLN A 168 7.61 -24.47 -9.59
C GLN A 168 8.80 -24.09 -8.68
N PHE A 169 9.36 -22.88 -8.84
CA PHE A 169 10.44 -22.35 -8.00
C PHE A 169 9.91 -21.68 -6.72
N SER A 170 8.75 -21.00 -6.76
CA SER A 170 8.21 -20.29 -5.60
C SER A 170 7.94 -21.20 -4.41
N HIS A 171 7.53 -22.46 -4.66
CA HIS A 171 7.32 -23.47 -3.62
C HIS A 171 8.56 -23.73 -2.74
N ARG A 172 9.77 -23.44 -3.24
CA ARG A 172 11.02 -23.64 -2.48
C ARG A 172 11.48 -22.40 -1.70
N CYS A 173 10.97 -21.22 -2.01
CA CYS A 173 11.49 -19.96 -1.47
C CYS A 173 10.55 -19.26 -0.48
N CYS A 174 9.23 -19.46 -0.59
CA CYS A 174 8.25 -18.75 0.25
C CYS A 174 7.75 -19.54 1.46
N GLY A 175 8.20 -20.79 1.66
CA GLY A 175 7.69 -21.65 2.73
C GLY A 175 6.20 -21.96 2.63
N CYS A 176 5.57 -21.73 1.47
CA CYS A 176 4.19 -22.13 1.21
C CYS A 176 4.13 -23.67 1.22
N THR A 177 3.81 -24.24 2.37
CA THR A 177 3.49 -25.65 2.52
C THR A 177 2.39 -26.04 1.53
N ALA A 178 2.48 -27.27 1.04
CA ALA A 178 1.77 -27.87 -0.09
C ALA A 178 0.23 -27.91 -0.03
N GLU A 179 -0.42 -27.09 0.79
CA GLU A 179 -1.87 -27.13 1.02
C GLU A 179 -2.71 -26.27 0.06
N ILE A 180 -2.09 -25.36 -0.71
CA ILE A 180 -2.81 -24.52 -1.70
C ILE A 180 -3.31 -25.34 -2.91
N VAL A 181 -2.87 -26.60 -3.07
CA VAL A 181 -3.19 -27.46 -4.24
C VAL A 181 -4.34 -28.44 -3.95
N LYS A 182 -5.01 -28.36 -2.80
CA LYS A 182 -6.21 -29.18 -2.54
C LYS A 182 -7.40 -28.32 -2.11
N GLN A 183 -8.04 -27.66 -3.07
CA GLN A 183 -9.47 -27.35 -3.05
C GLN A 183 -9.96 -27.07 -4.46
#